data_AF-A0A968GKZ9-F1
#
_entry.id   AF-A0A968GKZ9-F1
#
_cell.length_a   1.000
_cell.length_b   1.000
_cell.length_c   1.000
_cell.angle_alpha   90.00
_cell.angle_beta   90.00
_cell.angle_gamma   90.00
#
_symmetry.space_group_name_H-M   'P 1'
#
loop_
_entity.id
_entity.type
_entity.pdbx_description
1 polymer ?
#
loop_
_entity_poly.entity_id
_entity_poly.type
_entity_poly.pdbx_seq_one_letter_code
_entity_poly.pdbx_strand_id
1 'polypeptide(L)'
;MEMQTLENLFRLSNFSMEDEAEKAQWLSDIAQWLEFFSLEDTPDVPNLYRFAGQRPIDAIRPDDVVGKSLTSAEIKLFSKRFVDGFIALPEHKRQS
;
A
#
# COMPACT_ATOMS: atom_id res chain seq x y z
N MET A 1 11.83 12.84 15.48
CA MET A 1 11.13 12.87 14.19
C MET A 1 10.38 14.19 14.08
N GLU A 2 10.37 14.84 12.91
CA GLU A 2 9.68 16.12 12.71
C GLU A 2 8.24 15.92 12.21
N MET A 3 7.33 16.86 12.51
CA MET A 3 5.92 16.81 12.07
C MET A 3 5.81 16.71 10.54
N GLN A 4 6.66 17.44 9.82
CA GLN A 4 6.71 17.39 8.36
C GLN A 4 6.99 15.98 7.83
N THR A 5 7.82 15.20 8.52
CA THR A 5 8.13 13.81 8.15
C THR A 5 6.91 12.91 8.34
N LEU A 6 6.15 13.10 9.42
CA LEU A 6 4.91 12.38 9.66
C LEU A 6 3.86 12.69 8.58
N GLU A 7 3.70 13.96 8.23
CA GLU A 7 2.76 14.36 7.17
C GLU A 7 3.16 13.81 5.80
N ASN A 8 4.47 13.76 5.52
CA ASN A 8 4.98 13.13 4.31
C ASN A 8 4.69 11.62 4.29
N LEU A 9 4.85 10.93 5.42
CA LEU A 9 4.51 9.51 5.56
C LEU A 9 3.01 9.26 5.31
N PHE A 10 2.15 10.08 5.91
CA PHE A 10 0.70 10.00 5.71
C PHE A 10 0.34 10.20 4.23
N ARG A 11 0.94 11.21 3.57
CA ARG A 11 0.73 11.45 2.14
C ARG A 11 1.19 10.29 1.26
N LEU A 12 2.36 9.72 1.53
CA LEU A 12 2.89 8.56 0.78
C LEU A 12 1.99 7.32 0.94
N SER A 13 1.32 7.21 2.08
CA SER A 13 0.46 6.07 2.42
C SER A 13 -1.01 6.28 2.02
N ASN A 14 -1.33 7.40 1.35
CA ASN A 14 -2.70 7.83 1.07
C ASN A 14 -3.59 7.87 2.32
N PHE A 15 -3.02 8.32 3.43
CA PHE A 15 -3.68 8.51 4.71
C PHE A 15 -3.87 10.01 4.97
N SER A 16 -5.04 10.39 5.49
CA SER A 16 -5.38 11.78 5.81
C SER A 16 -5.78 11.90 7.27
N MET A 17 -5.19 12.86 7.97
CA MET A 17 -5.49 13.14 9.38
C MET A 17 -5.62 14.65 9.57
N GLU A 18 -6.78 15.09 10.04
CA GLU A 18 -7.08 16.51 10.26
C GLU A 18 -6.92 16.93 11.72
N ASP A 19 -6.97 15.97 12.66
CA ASP A 19 -6.81 16.24 14.09
C ASP A 19 -5.33 16.35 14.48
N GLU A 20 -4.93 17.56 14.89
CA GLU A 20 -3.57 17.86 15.35
C GLU A 20 -3.20 17.14 16.65
N ALA A 21 -4.16 16.83 17.53
CA ALA A 21 -3.90 16.08 18.75
C ALA A 21 -3.54 14.61 18.41
N GLU A 22 -4.25 14.03 17.45
CA GLU A 22 -3.96 12.68 16.97
C GLU A 22 -2.61 12.63 16.24
N LYS A 23 -2.30 13.63 15.41
CA LYS A 23 -0.97 13.74 14.78
C LYS A 23 0.17 13.78 15.81
N ALA A 24 -0.01 14.54 16.90
CA ALA A 24 0.98 14.63 17.97
C ALA A 24 1.18 13.26 18.66
N GLN A 25 0.10 12.51 18.86
CA GLN A 25 0.17 11.15 19.40
C GLN A 25 0.93 10.21 18.45
N TRP A 26 0.58 10.21 17.16
CA TRP A 26 1.29 9.43 16.13
C TRP A 26 2.78 9.73 16.08
N LEU A 27 3.16 11.00 16.21
CA LEU A 27 4.57 11.40 16.22
C LEU A 27 5.33 10.79 17.41
N SER A 28 4.69 10.74 18.58
CA SER A 28 5.22 10.09 19.78
C SER A 28 5.33 8.58 19.62
N ASP A 29 4.26 7.93 19.15
CA ASP A 29 4.21 6.47 19.03
C ASP A 29 5.24 5.95 18.01
N ILE A 30 5.34 6.60 16.86
CA ILE A 30 6.33 6.25 15.83
C ILE A 30 7.75 6.47 16.35
N ALA A 31 8.01 7.54 17.12
CA ALA A 31 9.32 7.77 17.71
C ALA A 31 9.71 6.64 18.68
N GLN A 32 8.78 6.20 19.52
CA GLN A 32 9.00 5.07 20.44
C GLN A 32 9.24 3.76 19.69
N TRP A 33 8.52 3.49 18.61
CA TRP A 33 8.75 2.29 17.79
C TRP A 33 10.11 2.33 17.09
N LEU A 34 10.50 3.47 16.53
CA LEU A 34 11.81 3.61 15.87
C LEU A 34 12.95 3.44 16.87
N GLU A 35 12.81 3.98 18.08
CA GLU A 35 13.75 3.74 19.17
C GLU A 35 13.82 2.24 19.51
N PHE A 36 12.67 1.59 19.72
CA PHE A 36 12.59 0.16 19.99
C PHE A 36 13.31 -0.68 18.91
N PHE A 37 13.02 -0.45 17.63
CA PHE A 37 13.67 -1.18 16.53
C PHE A 37 15.15 -0.85 16.37
N SER A 38 15.61 0.34 16.79
CA SER A 38 17.03 0.70 16.76
C SER A 38 17.87 -0.05 17.80
N LEU A 39 17.25 -0.61 18.83
CA LEU A 39 17.90 -1.38 19.89
C LEU A 39 18.09 -2.86 19.52
N GLU A 40 17.45 -3.34 18.45
CA GLU A 40 17.65 -4.69 17.96
C GLU A 40 18.98 -4.79 17.19
N ASP A 41 19.96 -5.46 17.81
CA ASP A 41 21.18 -5.89 17.14
C ASP A 41 20.81 -7.03 16.17
N THR A 42 20.55 -6.68 14.92
CA THR A 42 20.40 -7.69 13.87
C THR A 42 21.79 -8.19 13.50
N PRO A 43 22.13 -9.47 13.76
CA PRO A 43 23.38 -10.02 13.24
C PRO A 43 23.42 -9.80 11.72
N ASP A 44 24.63 -9.69 11.15
CA ASP A 44 24.88 -9.62 9.69
C ASP A 44 24.41 -10.91 8.99
N VAL A 45 23.10 -11.15 9.03
CA VAL A 45 22.44 -12.20 8.30
C VAL A 45 22.33 -11.62 6.90
N PRO A 46 22.97 -12.24 5.89
CA PRO A 46 22.80 -11.80 4.51
C PRO A 46 21.31 -11.72 4.26
N ASN A 47 20.81 -10.54 3.85
CA ASN A 47 19.39 -10.27 3.65
C ASN A 47 18.73 -11.53 3.09
N LEU A 48 17.96 -12.23 3.92
CA LEU A 48 17.13 -13.35 3.50
C LEU A 48 15.95 -12.74 2.75
N TYR A 49 16.24 -12.06 1.65
CA TYR A 49 15.36 -12.18 0.51
C TYR A 49 15.27 -13.68 0.29
N ARG A 50 14.11 -14.25 0.57
CA ARG A 50 13.66 -15.32 -0.29
C ARG A 50 13.65 -14.70 -1.67
N PHE A 51 14.79 -14.78 -2.38
CA PHE A 51 14.76 -14.73 -3.81
C PHE A 51 13.77 -15.83 -4.17
N ALA A 52 12.56 -15.43 -4.52
CA ALA A 52 11.71 -16.21 -5.40
C ALA A 52 12.52 -16.36 -6.71
N GLY A 53 13.52 -17.24 -6.69
CA GLY A 53 14.72 -17.13 -7.53
C GLY A 53 15.50 -18.43 -7.69
N GLN A 54 15.19 -19.49 -6.93
CA GLN A 54 14.82 -20.69 -7.68
C GLN A 54 13.40 -20.43 -8.15
N ARG A 55 13.24 -19.71 -9.27
CA ARG A 55 12.01 -19.91 -10.05
C ARG A 55 12.06 -21.39 -10.38
N PRO A 56 11.18 -22.26 -9.85
CA PRO A 56 10.98 -23.51 -10.58
C PRO A 56 10.64 -23.06 -12.00
N ILE A 57 11.26 -23.67 -12.99
CA ILE A 57 11.01 -23.40 -14.42
C ILE A 57 9.49 -23.48 -14.71
N ASP A 58 8.73 -24.11 -13.80
CA ASP A 58 7.28 -24.28 -13.73
C ASP A 58 6.46 -23.02 -13.35
N ALA A 59 7.08 -21.89 -12.99
CA ALA A 59 6.36 -20.65 -12.64
C ALA A 59 5.98 -19.78 -13.86
N ILE A 60 6.36 -20.20 -15.08
CA ILE A 60 5.95 -19.52 -16.30
C ILE A 60 4.53 -19.96 -16.63
N ARG A 61 3.57 -19.05 -16.44
CA ARG A 61 2.19 -19.29 -16.87
C ARG A 61 2.16 -19.41 -18.40
N PRO A 62 1.61 -20.50 -18.98
CA PRO A 62 1.47 -20.62 -20.42
C PRO A 62 0.51 -19.54 -20.95
N ASP A 63 0.70 -19.15 -22.22
CA ASP A 63 -0.17 -18.19 -22.92
C ASP A 63 -1.45 -18.85 -23.44
N ASP A 64 -2.08 -19.63 -22.57
CA ASP A 64 -3.31 -20.33 -22.89
C ASP A 64 -4.47 -19.44 -22.41
N VAL A 65 -5.41 -19.12 -23.30
CA VAL A 65 -6.57 -18.22 -23.05
C VAL A 65 -7.63 -18.85 -22.13
N VAL A 66 -7.24 -19.77 -21.25
CA VAL A 66 -8.14 -20.64 -20.48
C VAL A 66 -8.85 -19.89 -19.33
N GLY A 67 -8.30 -18.75 -18.90
CA GLY A 67 -8.92 -17.91 -17.87
C GLY A 67 -10.09 -17.09 -18.41
N LYS A 68 -11.33 -17.43 -18.03
CA LYS A 68 -12.48 -16.54 -18.24
C LYS A 68 -12.24 -15.23 -17.49
N SER A 69 -12.29 -14.11 -18.20
CA SER A 69 -12.29 -12.79 -17.56
C SER A 69 -13.56 -12.62 -16.72
N LEU A 70 -13.46 -11.84 -15.64
CA LEU A 70 -14.63 -11.41 -14.89
C LEU A 70 -15.57 -10.61 -15.79
N THR A 71 -16.87 -10.85 -15.64
CA THR A 71 -17.92 -10.09 -16.31
C THR A 71 -18.11 -8.72 -15.68
N SER A 72 -18.66 -7.77 -16.44
CA SER A 72 -19.02 -6.45 -15.90
C SER A 72 -20.03 -6.54 -14.75
N ALA A 73 -20.89 -7.56 -14.74
CA ALA A 73 -21.82 -7.81 -13.65
C ALA A 73 -21.09 -8.19 -12.35
N GLU A 74 -20.09 -9.07 -12.44
CA GLU A 74 -19.25 -9.45 -11.30
C GLU A 74 -18.42 -8.28 -10.78
N ILE A 75 -17.82 -7.50 -11.68
CA ILE A 75 -17.04 -6.31 -11.31
C ILE A 75 -17.92 -5.26 -10.60
N LYS A 76 -19.17 -5.08 -11.07
CA LYS A 76 -20.13 -4.14 -10.48
C LYS A 76 -20.49 -4.50 -9.04
N LEU A 77 -20.50 -5.79 -8.66
CA LEU A 77 -20.81 -6.21 -7.28
C LEU A 77 -19.79 -5.68 -6.25
N PHE A 78 -18.53 -5.52 -6.67
CA PHE A 78 -17.44 -5.08 -5.78
C PHE A 78 -17.05 -3.61 -5.94
N SER A 79 -17.63 -2.93 -6.94
CA SER A 79 -17.31 -1.53 -7.23
C SER A 79 -18.30 -0.59 -6.56
N LYS A 80 -17.81 0.38 -5.78
CA LYS A 80 -18.67 1.42 -5.18
C LYS A 80 -19.49 2.20 -6.22
N ARG A 81 -18.90 2.44 -7.40
CA ARG A 81 -19.57 3.12 -8.52
C ARG A 81 -19.07 2.54 -9.84
N PHE A 82 -19.99 2.05 -10.67
CA PHE A 82 -19.69 1.47 -11.98
C PHE A 82 -20.68 2.00 -13.01
N VAL A 83 -20.18 2.65 -14.06
CA VAL A 83 -20.98 3.35 -15.08
C VAL A 83 -20.42 3.00 -16.45
N ASP A 84 -21.28 2.53 -17.36
CA ASP A 84 -20.95 2.25 -18.76
C ASP A 84 -19.70 1.40 -19.00
N GLY A 85 -19.43 0.44 -18.11
CA GLY A 85 -18.26 -0.44 -18.20
C GLY A 85 -17.01 0.06 -17.45
N PHE A 86 -17.09 1.21 -16.79
CA PHE A 86 -15.98 1.84 -16.08
C PHE A 86 -16.20 1.92 -14.57
N ILE A 87 -15.12 1.77 -13.80
CA ILE A 87 -15.11 2.13 -12.38
C ILE A 87 -14.99 3.66 -12.30
N ALA A 88 -16.03 4.31 -11.78
CA ALA A 88 -16.08 5.76 -11.70
C ALA A 88 -15.46 6.23 -10.38
N LEU A 89 -14.35 6.96 -10.47
CA LEU A 89 -13.69 7.61 -9.33
C LEU A 89 -14.18 9.05 -9.19
N PRO A 90 -14.17 9.63 -7.97
CA PRO A 90 -14.39 11.07 -7.80
C PRO A 90 -13.34 11.85 -8.60
N GLU A 91 -13.77 12.89 -9.33
CA GLU A 91 -12.83 13.81 -9.95
C GLU A 91 -12.04 14.54 -8.86
N HIS A 92 -10.71 14.51 -8.94
CA HIS A 92 -9.90 15.45 -8.16
C HIS A 92 -10.29 16.86 -8.63
N LYS A 93 -10.93 17.64 -7.75
CA LYS A 93 -11.16 19.06 -8.02
C LYS A 93 -9.81 19.68 -8.36
N ARG A 94 -9.62 20.13 -9.61
CA ARG A 94 -8.46 20.93 -9.97
C ARG A 94 -8.49 22.16 -9.06
N GLN A 95 -7.47 22.31 -8.22
CA GLN A 95 -7.25 23.57 -7.52
C GLN A 95 -6.93 24.60 -8.60
N SER A 96 -7.94 25.41 -8.95
CA SER A 96 -7.81 26.63 -9.76
C SER A 96 -7.23 27.75 -8.91
#